data_AF-A0A7R7HDV1-F1
#
_entry.id   AF-A0A7R7HDV1-F1
#
_cell.length_a   1.000
_cell.length_b   1.000
_cell.length_c   1.000
_cell.angle_alpha   90.00
_cell.angle_beta   90.00
_cell.angle_gamma   90.00
#
_symmetry.space_group_name_H-M   'P 1'
#
loop_
_entity.id
_entity.type
_entity.pdbx_description
1 polymer ?
#
loop_
_entity_poly.entity_id
_entity_poly.type
_entity_poly.pdbx_seq_one_letter_code
_entity_poly.pdbx_strand_id
1 'polypeptide(L)'
;MKRPAMVLGGAISALLLGATLSFADNFPTNGFNERDEVTNWLCVTPGCDVLRQPGNQCICTKDNPWESKLSRLKLTCSKREKGRWVPCPVPPDYREKLW
;
A
#
# COMPACT_ATOMS: atom_id res chain seq x y z
N MET A 1 -4.67 6.86 -64.36
CA MET A 1 -4.82 6.99 -62.89
C MET A 1 -4.47 5.65 -62.25
N LYS A 2 -3.56 5.65 -61.28
CA LYS A 2 -2.89 4.47 -60.70
C LYS A 2 -3.32 4.39 -59.23
N ARG A 3 -3.96 3.30 -58.79
CA ARG A 3 -4.10 2.98 -57.36
C ARG A 3 -4.07 1.45 -57.19
N PRO A 4 -2.99 0.89 -56.63
CA PRO A 4 -2.95 -0.50 -56.22
C PRO A 4 -3.23 -0.65 -54.71
N ALA A 5 -3.45 -1.92 -54.38
CA ALA A 5 -3.19 -2.57 -53.10
C ALA A 5 -4.22 -2.40 -51.97
N MET A 6 -5.18 -3.32 -52.03
CA MET A 6 -5.70 -4.07 -50.89
C MET A 6 -4.56 -4.57 -49.98
N VAL A 7 -4.60 -4.23 -48.69
CA VAL A 7 -3.86 -4.95 -47.64
C VAL A 7 -4.84 -5.35 -46.55
N LEU A 8 -4.94 -6.66 -46.40
CA LEU A 8 -5.76 -7.41 -45.46
C LEU A 8 -4.94 -7.67 -44.19
N GLY A 9 -5.58 -7.51 -43.03
CA GLY A 9 -5.36 -8.41 -41.89
C GLY A 9 -4.22 -8.06 -40.91
N GLY A 10 -4.60 -7.91 -39.64
CA GLY A 10 -3.66 -7.95 -38.52
C GLY A 10 -4.11 -7.15 -37.30
N ALA A 11 -5.24 -7.53 -36.69
CA ALA A 11 -5.67 -6.96 -35.42
C ALA A 11 -4.72 -7.40 -34.29
N ILE A 12 -4.13 -6.45 -33.58
CA ILE A 12 -3.52 -6.69 -32.25
C ILE A 12 -4.17 -5.70 -31.29
N SER A 13 -5.32 -6.11 -30.74
CA SER A 13 -5.93 -5.46 -29.58
C SER A 13 -5.05 -5.75 -28.36
N ALA A 14 -4.11 -4.86 -28.07
CA ALA A 14 -3.44 -4.80 -26.78
C ALA A 14 -4.40 -4.15 -25.77
N LEU A 15 -5.35 -4.93 -25.26
CA LEU A 15 -6.11 -4.62 -24.05
C LEU A 15 -5.13 -4.59 -22.87
N LEU A 16 -4.49 -3.44 -22.67
CA LEU A 16 -3.89 -3.07 -21.40
C LEU A 16 -5.03 -2.86 -20.39
N LEU A 17 -5.55 -3.97 -19.86
CA LEU A 17 -6.28 -3.98 -18.61
C LEU A 17 -5.30 -3.54 -17.52
N GLY A 18 -5.18 -2.23 -17.36
CA GLY A 18 -4.62 -1.63 -16.16
C GLY A 18 -5.48 -2.09 -15.00
N ALA A 19 -4.97 -3.08 -14.26
CA ALA A 19 -5.51 -3.48 -12.99
C ALA A 19 -5.41 -2.29 -12.03
N THR A 20 -6.45 -1.46 -11.99
CA THR A 20 -6.65 -0.52 -10.90
C THR A 20 -6.94 -1.37 -9.67
N LEU A 21 -5.92 -1.60 -8.85
CA LEU A 21 -6.09 -2.13 -7.50
C LEU A 21 -6.87 -1.07 -6.72
N SER A 22 -8.19 -1.17 -6.77
CA SER A 22 -9.11 -0.35 -5.98
C SER A 22 -9.10 -0.87 -4.56
N PHE A 23 -8.14 -0.43 -3.74
CA PHE A 23 -8.20 -0.60 -2.29
C PHE A 23 -9.23 0.40 -1.74
N ALA A 24 -10.49 0.01 -1.78
CA ALA A 24 -11.58 0.70 -1.13
C ALA A 24 -11.70 0.18 0.31
N ASP A 25 -10.75 0.51 1.17
CA ASP A 25 -10.83 0.16 2.58
C ASP A 25 -11.09 1.41 3.41
N ASN A 26 -12.34 1.54 3.84
CA ASN A 26 -12.75 2.41 4.92
C ASN A 26 -12.11 1.85 6.20
N PHE A 27 -10.84 2.21 6.45
CA PHE A 27 -10.17 1.84 7.68
C PHE A 27 -10.92 2.43 8.87
N PRO A 28 -11.40 1.61 9.82
CA PRO A 28 -12.13 2.10 10.98
C PRO A 28 -11.24 3.05 11.77
N THR A 29 -11.67 4.31 11.90
CA THR A 29 -10.90 5.35 12.59
C THR A 29 -10.85 5.13 14.11
N ASN A 30 -11.79 4.35 14.65
CA ASN A 30 -11.97 4.07 16.08
C ASN A 30 -12.23 2.57 16.26
N GLY A 31 -11.35 1.83 16.94
CA GLY A 31 -11.69 0.45 17.33
C GLY A 31 -10.59 -0.37 18.00
N PHE A 32 -9.32 -0.17 17.65
CA PHE A 32 -8.22 -0.98 18.18
C PHE A 32 -7.18 -0.06 18.82
N ASN A 33 -7.05 -0.17 20.15
CA ASN A 33 -6.00 0.50 20.94
C ASN A 33 -4.77 -0.41 21.12
N GLU A 34 -4.77 -1.56 20.47
CA GLU A 34 -3.65 -2.50 20.47
C GLU A 34 -2.48 -1.92 19.67
N ARG A 35 -1.27 -2.23 20.13
CA ARG A 35 -0.03 -1.81 19.48
C ARG A 35 0.69 -3.04 18.96
N ASP A 36 1.27 -2.88 17.78
CA ASP A 36 2.12 -3.88 17.18
C ASP A 36 3.37 -4.10 18.04
N GLU A 37 3.67 -5.36 18.38
CA GLU A 37 4.80 -5.72 19.23
C GLU A 37 6.16 -5.39 18.60
N VAL A 38 6.21 -5.32 17.26
CA VAL A 38 7.46 -5.14 16.51
C VAL A 38 7.80 -3.66 16.35
N THR A 39 6.84 -2.83 15.95
CA THR A 39 7.00 -1.40 15.65
C THR A 39 6.50 -0.47 16.76
N ASN A 40 5.69 -0.98 17.70
CA ASN A 40 4.93 -0.23 18.69
C ASN A 40 3.89 0.75 18.11
N TRP A 41 3.51 0.57 16.83
CA TRP A 41 2.51 1.38 16.14
C TRP A 41 1.10 0.90 16.41
N LEU A 42 0.10 1.77 16.22
CA LEU A 42 -1.29 1.42 16.51
C LEU A 42 -1.82 0.43 15.46
N CYS A 43 -2.41 -0.68 15.91
CA CYS A 43 -3.08 -1.61 15.03
C CYS A 43 -4.41 -1.03 14.55
N VAL A 44 -4.64 -1.08 13.24
CA VAL A 44 -5.89 -0.63 12.61
C VAL A 44 -6.84 -1.81 12.41
N THR A 45 -6.29 -3.00 12.21
CA THR A 45 -6.99 -4.27 12.05
C THR A 45 -6.76 -5.18 13.27
N PRO A 46 -7.69 -6.10 13.58
CA PRO A 46 -7.52 -7.07 14.68
C PRO A 46 -6.28 -7.96 14.55
N GLY A 47 -5.80 -8.20 13.33
CA GLY A 47 -4.61 -9.00 13.05
C GLY A 47 -3.29 -8.21 13.10
N CYS A 48 -3.33 -6.90 13.41
CA CYS A 48 -2.17 -6.02 13.41
C CYS A 48 -1.31 -6.11 12.12
N ASP A 49 -1.93 -6.46 10.99
CA ASP A 49 -1.33 -6.48 9.66
C ASP A 49 -1.38 -5.09 9.01
N VAL A 50 -2.30 -4.24 9.46
CA VAL A 50 -2.38 -2.83 9.08
C VAL A 50 -2.14 -1.96 10.31
N LEU A 51 -1.20 -1.03 10.17
CA LEU A 51 -0.70 -0.16 11.22
C LEU A 51 -0.95 1.31 10.88
N ARG A 52 -1.21 2.13 11.91
CA ARG A 52 -1.18 3.58 11.79
C ARG A 52 0.16 4.09 12.35
N GLN A 53 0.93 4.71 11.47
CA GLN A 53 2.22 5.27 11.84
C GLN A 53 2.04 6.46 12.82
N PRO A 54 2.89 6.59 13.85
CA PRO A 54 2.82 7.70 14.79
C PRO A 54 3.32 9.00 14.16
N GLY A 55 2.67 10.12 14.49
CA GLY A 55 3.09 11.46 14.07
C GLY A 55 2.72 11.85 12.63
N ASN A 56 2.17 10.92 11.85
CA ASN A 56 1.56 11.23 10.55
C ASN A 56 0.27 10.42 10.35
N GLN A 57 -0.53 10.77 9.34
CA GLN A 57 -1.79 10.06 9.02
C GLN A 57 -1.57 8.89 8.06
N CYS A 58 -0.37 8.29 8.05
CA CYS A 58 -0.06 7.20 7.14
C CYS A 58 -0.55 5.86 7.71
N ILE A 59 -1.10 5.05 6.81
CA ILE A 59 -1.53 3.68 7.05
C ILE A 59 -0.53 2.77 6.34
N CYS A 60 -0.02 1.80 7.07
CA CYS A 60 1.06 0.91 6.64
C CYS A 60 0.60 -0.53 6.73
N THR A 61 0.70 -1.27 5.63
CA THR A 61 0.47 -2.71 5.61
C THR A 61 1.79 -3.44 5.80
N LYS A 62 1.79 -4.48 6.63
CA LYS A 62 2.90 -5.42 6.77
C LYS A 62 2.90 -6.38 5.58
N ASP A 63 3.94 -6.32 4.77
CA ASP A 63 4.10 -7.26 3.65
C ASP A 63 4.56 -8.65 4.14
N ASN A 64 5.11 -8.72 5.35
CA ASN A 64 5.50 -9.94 6.07
C ASN A 64 4.97 -9.93 7.52
N PRO A 65 3.66 -10.16 7.74
CA PRO A 65 3.01 -9.96 9.04
C PRO A 65 3.56 -10.82 10.18
N TRP A 66 4.19 -11.95 9.87
CA TRP A 66 4.78 -12.88 10.84
C TRP A 66 6.21 -12.54 11.26
N GLU A 67 6.82 -11.50 10.68
CA GLU A 67 8.18 -11.11 11.05
C GLU A 67 8.20 -10.41 12.41
N SER A 68 8.92 -11.00 13.36
CA SER A 68 9.09 -10.45 14.72
C SER A 68 10.30 -9.52 14.86
N LYS A 69 11.21 -9.49 13.88
CA LYS A 69 12.38 -8.60 13.90
C LYS A 69 12.11 -7.35 13.09
N LEU A 70 12.13 -6.21 13.77
CA LEU A 70 11.97 -4.89 13.17
C LEU A 70 12.95 -4.62 12.01
N SER A 71 14.16 -5.18 12.07
CA SER A 71 15.17 -5.03 11.01
C SER A 71 14.84 -5.73 9.70
N ARG A 72 13.90 -6.68 9.73
CA ARG A 72 13.46 -7.47 8.57
C ARG A 72 12.00 -7.22 8.21
N LEU A 73 11.30 -6.42 9.01
CA LEU A 73 9.92 -6.05 8.74
C LEU A 73 9.84 -5.19 7.47
N LYS A 74 8.89 -5.52 6.61
CA LYS A 74 8.61 -4.82 5.36
C LYS A 74 7.25 -4.16 5.47
N LEU A 75 7.23 -2.86 5.22
CA LEU A 75 6.04 -2.04 5.33
C LEU A 75 5.81 -1.30 4.03
N THR A 76 4.59 -1.37 3.53
CA THR A 76 4.10 -0.54 2.44
C THR A 76 3.15 0.50 3.01
N CYS A 77 3.53 1.78 3.00
CA CYS A 77 2.78 2.86 3.63
C CYS A 77 2.15 3.82 2.61
N SER A 78 0.92 4.23 2.88
CA SER A 78 0.19 5.21 2.08
C SER A 78 -0.71 6.09 2.94
N LYS A 79 -1.08 7.26 2.42
CA LYS A 79 -2.07 8.15 3.03
C LYS A 79 -3.09 8.58 2.00
N ARG A 80 -4.24 9.06 2.46
CA ARG A 80 -5.27 9.62 1.60
C ARG A 80 -5.08 11.13 1.49
N GLU A 81 -4.66 11.60 0.32
CA GLU A 81 -4.58 13.02 -0.01
C GLU A 81 -5.57 13.36 -1.12
N LYS A 82 -6.44 14.35 -0.89
CA LYS A 82 -7.47 14.78 -1.86
C LYS A 82 -8.30 13.61 -2.42
N GLY A 83 -8.62 12.64 -1.56
CA GLY A 83 -9.38 11.45 -1.91
C GLY A 83 -8.59 10.33 -2.60
N ARG A 84 -7.31 10.54 -2.93
CA ARG A 84 -6.43 9.55 -3.59
C ARG A 84 -5.42 8.97 -2.60
N TRP A 85 -5.09 7.69 -2.76
CA TRP A 85 -3.98 7.07 -2.04
C TRP A 85 -2.65 7.52 -2.65
N VAL A 86 -1.77 8.07 -1.83
CA VAL A 86 -0.42 8.48 -2.22
C VAL A 86 0.61 7.81 -1.30
N PRO A 87 1.81 7.49 -1.81
CA PRO A 87 2.84 6.84 -1.01
C PRO A 87 3.27 7.73 0.16
N CYS A 88 3.49 7.11 1.31
CA CYS A 88 4.09 7.75 2.47
C CYS A 88 5.56 7.37 2.60
N PRO A 89 6.44 8.30 2.97
CA PRO A 89 7.78 7.93 3.41
C PRO A 89 7.65 7.11 4.70
N VAL A 90 8.12 5.87 4.66
CA VAL A 90 8.32 5.08 5.88
C VAL A 90 9.54 5.70 6.59
N PRO A 91 9.45 6.07 7.88
CA PRO A 91 10.58 6.64 8.58
C PRO A 91 11.76 5.66 8.54
N PRO A 92 12.98 6.12 8.26
CA PRO A 92 14.16 5.27 8.43
C PRO A 92 14.34 4.83 9.91
N ASP A 93 13.90 5.68 10.85
CA ASP A 93 14.20 5.59 12.30
C ASP A 93 13.10 5.00 13.19
N TYR A 94 12.12 4.26 12.66
CA TYR A 94 11.29 3.48 13.58
C TYR A 94 12.11 2.41 14.33
N ARG A 95 13.32 2.08 13.84
CA ARG A 95 14.30 1.20 14.49
C ARG A 95 15.05 1.80 15.66
N GLU A 96 15.13 3.13 15.79
CA GLU A 96 15.95 3.77 16.83
C GLU A 96 15.16 4.18 18.08
N LYS A 97 13.82 4.13 18.05
CA LYS A 97 12.95 4.59 19.16
C LYS A 97 12.61 3.52 20.22
N LEU A 98 13.51 2.57 20.48
CA LEU A 98 13.34 1.52 21.51
C LEU A 98 14.25 1.70 22.74
N TRP A 99 14.65 2.94 23.05
CA TRP A 99 15.36 3.28 24.29
C TRP A 99 14.44 4.03 25.23
#